data_AF-A0A947ZCF8-F1
#
_entry.id   AF-A0A947ZCF8-F1
#
_cell.length_a   1.000
_cell.length_b   1.000
_cell.length_c   1.000
_cell.angle_alpha   90.00
_cell.angle_beta   90.00
_cell.angle_gamma   90.00
#
_symmetry.space_group_name_H-M   'P 1'
#
loop_
_entity.id
_entity.type
_entity.pdbx_description
1 polymer ?
#
loop_
_entity_poly.entity_id
_entity_poly.type
_entity_poly.pdbx_seq_one_letter_code
_entity_poly.pdbx_strand_id
1 'polypeptide(L)'
;MGHLVGKDVYRALGQKLDNLTCKTPYTPEFEAILRKLYSAAEAELIVKMPYGLSSARRISRIVGYDVTDQLAELADRGLLMDVLLEDGPAYIVSPFVIGVFEFTMMRTRGQVEPDAWARLFSAYLDSGVLYGANAHEHIAVPPMRTLPHEASLNPGVCEVLDFDRASAMIARNTVFAMGACSCRHEKLHLGEKTCDIPLETCASMGGAAEY
;
A
#
# COMPACT_ATOMS: atom_id res chain seq x y z
N MET A 1 4.18 -33.07 -7.02
CA MET A 1 4.77 -31.89 -7.67
C MET A 1 4.08 -30.55 -7.32
N GLY A 2 2.99 -30.51 -6.54
CA GLY A 2 2.30 -29.24 -6.20
C GLY A 2 3.06 -28.26 -5.28
N HIS A 3 4.07 -28.72 -4.53
CA HIS A 3 4.82 -27.88 -3.59
C HIS A 3 5.90 -26.99 -4.24
N LEU A 4 6.29 -27.27 -5.49
CA LEU A 4 7.31 -26.46 -6.20
C LEU A 4 6.67 -25.29 -6.96
N VAL A 5 5.53 -25.52 -7.61
CA VAL A 5 4.76 -24.49 -8.33
C VAL A 5 4.35 -23.35 -7.38
N GLY A 6 3.91 -23.70 -6.16
CA GLY A 6 3.55 -22.74 -5.13
C GLY A 6 4.73 -22.03 -4.45
N LYS A 7 5.99 -22.40 -4.70
CA LYS A 7 7.16 -21.59 -4.25
C LYS A 7 7.57 -20.58 -5.32
N ASP A 8 7.39 -20.95 -6.58
CA ASP A 8 7.77 -20.12 -7.72
C ASP A 8 6.82 -18.91 -7.86
N VAL A 9 5.51 -19.11 -7.68
CA VAL A 9 4.52 -18.04 -7.83
C VAL A 9 4.70 -16.88 -6.84
N TYR A 10 4.96 -17.15 -5.54
CA TYR A 10 5.14 -16.05 -4.57
C TYR A 10 6.44 -15.31 -4.78
N ARG A 11 7.48 -15.98 -5.30
CA ARG A 11 8.71 -15.31 -5.73
C ARG A 11 8.43 -14.38 -6.92
N ALA A 12 7.67 -14.82 -7.91
CA ALA A 12 7.25 -13.98 -9.02
C ALA A 12 6.36 -12.82 -8.56
N LEU A 13 5.44 -13.04 -7.62
CA LEU A 13 4.63 -11.99 -7.01
C LEU A 13 5.50 -10.97 -6.26
N GLY A 14 6.48 -11.43 -5.49
CA GLY A 14 7.41 -10.54 -4.81
C GLY A 14 8.22 -9.70 -5.79
N GLN A 15 8.69 -10.28 -6.90
CA GLN A 15 9.34 -9.54 -7.98
C GLN A 15 8.39 -8.54 -8.66
N LYS A 16 7.11 -8.90 -8.82
CA LYS A 16 6.08 -8.00 -9.35
C LYS A 16 5.92 -6.77 -8.46
N LEU A 17 5.84 -6.95 -7.14
CA LEU A 17 5.71 -5.86 -6.18
C LEU A 17 6.99 -5.00 -6.07
N ASP A 18 8.17 -5.62 -6.09
CA ASP A 18 9.47 -4.90 -6.05
C ASP A 18 9.71 -4.00 -7.27
N ASN A 19 9.03 -4.26 -8.39
CA ASN A 19 9.10 -3.45 -9.60
C ASN A 19 8.01 -2.36 -9.70
N LEU A 20 7.27 -2.12 -8.61
CA LEU A 20 6.38 -0.96 -8.48
C LEU A 20 7.15 0.28 -7.97
N THR A 21 6.41 1.28 -7.49
CA THR A 21 6.94 2.58 -7.04
C THR A 21 7.77 2.52 -5.76
N CYS A 22 7.65 1.44 -4.97
CA CYS A 22 8.40 1.22 -3.74
C CYS A 22 9.09 -0.13 -3.83
N LYS A 23 10.42 -0.14 -3.66
CA LYS A 23 11.21 -1.37 -3.62
C LYS A 23 10.77 -2.21 -2.45
N THR A 24 10.63 -3.51 -2.67
CA THR A 24 10.16 -4.47 -1.67
C THR A 24 11.06 -5.71 -1.75
N PRO A 25 12.30 -5.63 -1.19
CA PRO A 25 13.26 -6.71 -1.26
C PRO A 25 12.69 -8.04 -0.77
N TYR A 26 12.95 -9.10 -1.53
CA TYR A 26 12.40 -10.43 -1.23
C TYR A 26 13.16 -11.09 -0.07
N THR A 27 12.49 -11.26 1.07
CA THR A 27 12.99 -11.98 2.25
C THR A 27 12.04 -13.10 2.68
N PRO A 28 12.45 -14.02 3.55
CA PRO A 28 11.55 -15.03 4.12
C PRO A 28 10.32 -14.42 4.83
N GLU A 29 10.50 -13.30 5.53
CA GLU A 29 9.42 -12.57 6.20
C GLU A 29 8.42 -12.01 5.17
N PHE A 30 8.94 -11.44 4.07
CA PHE A 30 8.09 -10.96 3.00
C PHE A 30 7.34 -12.09 2.30
N GLU A 31 7.99 -13.22 2.02
CA GLU A 31 7.32 -14.40 1.48
C GLU A 31 6.18 -14.87 2.40
N ALA A 32 6.39 -14.84 3.72
CA ALA A 32 5.36 -15.20 4.69
C ALA A 32 4.16 -14.23 4.65
N ILE A 33 4.39 -12.92 4.48
CA ILE A 33 3.33 -11.93 4.23
C ILE A 33 2.55 -12.30 2.96
N LEU A 34 3.24 -12.54 1.83
CA LEU A 34 2.57 -12.86 0.57
C LEU A 34 1.72 -14.13 0.67
N ARG A 35 2.24 -15.19 1.31
CA ARG A 35 1.48 -16.44 1.52
C ARG A 35 0.28 -16.28 2.43
N LYS A 36 0.34 -15.33 3.37
CA LYS A 36 -0.77 -15.04 4.28
C LYS A 36 -1.86 -14.20 3.61
N LEU A 37 -1.46 -13.28 2.72
CA LEU A 37 -2.37 -12.34 2.08
C LEU A 37 -2.94 -12.82 0.75
N TYR A 38 -2.28 -13.73 0.04
CA TYR A 38 -2.68 -14.19 -1.28
C TYR A 38 -2.79 -15.71 -1.31
N SER A 39 -3.83 -16.21 -1.95
CA SER A 39 -3.86 -17.57 -2.49
C SER A 39 -2.92 -17.67 -3.70
N ALA A 40 -2.54 -18.90 -4.06
CA ALA A 40 -1.69 -19.13 -5.23
C ALA A 40 -2.35 -18.63 -6.53
N ALA A 41 -3.67 -18.79 -6.68
CA ALA A 41 -4.41 -18.35 -7.86
C ALA A 41 -4.45 -16.81 -7.99
N GLU A 42 -4.64 -16.11 -6.86
CA GLU A 42 -4.59 -14.63 -6.83
C GLU A 42 -3.18 -14.14 -7.16
N ALA A 43 -2.14 -14.78 -6.63
CA ALA A 43 -0.76 -14.46 -6.94
C ALA A 43 -0.46 -14.62 -8.45
N GLU A 44 -0.93 -15.71 -9.07
CA GLU A 44 -0.79 -15.91 -10.52
C GLU A 44 -1.51 -14.85 -11.35
N LEU A 45 -2.70 -14.43 -10.93
CA LEU A 45 -3.45 -13.35 -11.57
C LEU A 45 -2.66 -12.04 -11.53
N ILE A 46 -2.18 -11.64 -10.35
CA ILE A 46 -1.48 -10.37 -10.14
C ILE A 46 -0.14 -10.33 -10.89
N VAL A 47 0.59 -11.45 -10.94
CA VAL A 47 1.83 -11.55 -11.71
C VAL A 47 1.59 -11.25 -13.20
N LYS A 48 0.44 -11.69 -13.75
CA LYS A 48 0.06 -11.46 -15.15
C LYS A 48 -0.52 -10.07 -15.41
N MET A 49 -0.96 -9.34 -14.39
CA MET A 49 -1.53 -8.01 -14.57
C MET A 49 -0.50 -7.02 -15.14
N PRO A 50 -0.92 -6.06 -15.97
CA PRO A 50 -0.07 -4.91 -16.33
C PRO A 50 0.36 -4.11 -15.09
N TYR A 51 1.47 -3.38 -15.19
CA TYR A 51 1.92 -2.49 -14.10
C TYR A 51 1.09 -1.22 -13.98
N GLY A 52 0.46 -0.76 -15.07
CA GLY A 52 -0.38 0.43 -15.07
C GLY A 52 -1.86 0.11 -14.91
N LEU A 53 -2.65 1.16 -14.63
CA LEU A 53 -4.11 1.12 -14.54
C LEU A 53 -4.71 0.36 -15.73
N SER A 54 -5.52 -0.65 -15.41
CA SER A 54 -6.10 -1.57 -16.39
C SER A 54 -7.53 -1.91 -16.02
N SER A 55 -8.45 -1.81 -16.98
CA SER A 55 -9.83 -2.25 -16.78
C SER A 55 -9.91 -3.77 -16.63
N ALA A 56 -10.96 -4.27 -15.95
CA ALA A 56 -11.24 -5.69 -15.83
C ALA A 56 -11.25 -6.37 -17.22
N ARG A 57 -11.89 -5.75 -18.21
CA ARG A 57 -11.91 -6.23 -19.60
C ARG A 57 -10.52 -6.42 -20.22
N ARG A 58 -9.55 -5.56 -19.89
CA ARG A 58 -8.16 -5.71 -20.37
C ARG A 58 -7.47 -6.88 -19.67
N ILE A 59 -7.63 -6.99 -18.35
CA ILE A 59 -7.00 -8.04 -17.55
C ILE A 59 -7.57 -9.42 -17.94
N SER A 60 -8.89 -9.54 -18.09
CA SER A 60 -9.56 -10.77 -18.55
C SER A 60 -9.06 -11.26 -19.89
N ARG A 61 -8.75 -10.35 -20.83
CA ARG A 61 -8.16 -10.71 -22.12
C ARG A 61 -6.74 -11.27 -21.99
N ILE A 62 -5.96 -10.81 -21.02
CA ILE A 62 -4.60 -11.28 -20.77
C ILE A 62 -4.62 -12.67 -20.15
N VAL A 63 -5.52 -12.90 -19.20
CA VAL A 63 -5.57 -14.19 -18.46
C VAL A 63 -6.46 -15.24 -19.11
N GLY A 64 -7.36 -14.85 -20.02
CA GLY A 64 -8.21 -15.75 -20.80
C GLY A 64 -9.54 -16.12 -20.14
N TYR A 65 -9.95 -15.44 -19.07
CA TYR A 65 -11.21 -15.67 -18.35
C TYR A 65 -11.70 -14.36 -17.69
N ASP A 66 -12.98 -14.32 -17.30
CA ASP A 66 -13.53 -13.16 -16.59
C ASP A 66 -12.99 -13.10 -15.15
N VAL A 67 -12.44 -11.93 -14.78
CA VAL A 67 -11.84 -11.69 -13.46
C VAL A 67 -12.54 -10.56 -12.71
N THR A 68 -13.66 -10.05 -13.22
CA THR A 68 -14.30 -8.83 -12.71
C THR A 68 -14.57 -8.91 -11.20
N ASP A 69 -15.20 -9.99 -10.73
CA ASP A 69 -15.50 -10.17 -9.31
C ASP A 69 -14.23 -10.38 -8.46
N GLN A 70 -13.25 -11.11 -9.00
CA GLN A 70 -11.97 -11.36 -8.31
C GLN A 70 -11.17 -10.05 -8.11
N LEU A 71 -11.17 -9.17 -9.11
CA LEU A 71 -10.51 -7.87 -9.00
C LEU A 71 -11.20 -6.98 -7.97
N ALA A 72 -12.54 -6.98 -7.94
CA ALA A 72 -13.30 -6.26 -6.93
C ALA A 72 -12.99 -6.78 -5.51
N GLU A 73 -12.95 -8.10 -5.31
CA GLU A 73 -12.61 -8.71 -4.02
C GLU A 73 -11.18 -8.37 -3.57
N LEU A 74 -10.21 -8.42 -4.49
CA LEU A 74 -8.83 -8.06 -4.21
C LEU A 74 -8.68 -6.57 -3.86
N ALA A 75 -9.41 -5.68 -4.54
CA ALA A 75 -9.43 -4.26 -4.22
C ALA A 75 -10.07 -3.98 -2.85
N ASP A 76 -11.15 -4.69 -2.54
CA ASP A 76 -11.82 -4.63 -1.24
C ASP A 76 -10.91 -5.01 -0.08
N ARG A 77 -9.99 -5.96 -0.30
CA ARG A 77 -8.94 -6.38 0.64
C ARG A 77 -7.70 -5.48 0.63
N GLY A 78 -7.65 -4.45 -0.22
CA GLY A 78 -6.51 -3.53 -0.35
C GLY A 78 -5.30 -4.09 -1.10
N LEU A 79 -5.45 -5.26 -1.73
CA LEU A 79 -4.38 -5.95 -2.47
C LEU A 79 -4.24 -5.45 -3.91
N LEU A 80 -5.29 -4.81 -4.41
CA LEU A 80 -5.30 -3.95 -5.58
C LEU A 80 -5.80 -2.56 -5.18
N MET A 81 -5.43 -1.54 -5.94
CA MET A 81 -6.11 -0.25 -5.92
C MET A 81 -7.01 -0.16 -7.14
N ASP A 82 -8.27 0.22 -6.94
CA ASP A 82 -9.20 0.59 -7.98
C ASP A 82 -9.35 2.12 -8.07
N VAL A 83 -9.53 2.62 -9.29
CA VAL A 83 -9.80 4.03 -9.56
C VAL A 83 -11.03 4.08 -10.43
N LEU A 84 -12.04 4.82 -10.01
CA LEU A 84 -13.24 5.03 -10.80
C LEU A 84 -12.93 6.02 -11.93
N LEU A 85 -12.93 5.52 -13.16
CA LEU A 85 -12.82 6.34 -14.38
C LEU A 85 -14.19 6.49 -15.04
N GLU A 86 -14.31 7.38 -16.02
CA GLU A 86 -15.56 7.59 -16.78
C GLU A 86 -16.10 6.29 -17.41
N ASP A 87 -15.20 5.43 -17.88
CA ASP A 87 -15.52 4.13 -18.52
C ASP A 87 -15.69 2.97 -17.51
N GLY A 88 -15.70 3.27 -16.20
CA GLY A 88 -15.79 2.30 -15.11
C GLY A 88 -14.48 2.09 -14.32
N PRO A 89 -14.45 1.11 -13.39
CA PRO A 89 -13.29 0.91 -12.53
C PRO A 89 -12.08 0.39 -13.31
N ALA A 90 -10.93 0.99 -13.03
CA ALA A 90 -9.61 0.51 -13.46
C ALA A 90 -8.80 0.07 -12.25
N TYR A 91 -8.05 -1.01 -12.41
CA TYR A 91 -7.29 -1.63 -11.33
C TYR A 91 -5.79 -1.50 -11.57
N ILE A 92 -5.04 -1.28 -10.49
CA ILE A 92 -3.59 -1.31 -10.45
C ILE A 92 -3.13 -2.15 -9.25
N VAL A 93 -1.99 -2.81 -9.38
CA VAL A 93 -1.40 -3.58 -8.28
C VAL A 93 -0.98 -2.62 -7.17
N SER A 94 -1.45 -2.85 -5.94
CA SER A 94 -1.04 -2.06 -4.78
C SER A 94 0.48 -2.19 -4.59
N PRO A 95 1.25 -1.09 -4.48
CA PRO A 95 2.61 -1.13 -3.96
C PRO A 95 2.63 -1.73 -2.55
N PHE A 96 3.79 -2.13 -2.03
CA PHE A 96 3.85 -2.57 -0.64
C PHE A 96 3.55 -1.43 0.35
N VAL A 97 4.15 -0.26 0.10
CA VAL A 97 4.01 1.00 0.87
C VAL A 97 4.05 2.19 -0.11
N ILE A 98 3.11 3.14 -0.13
CA ILE A 98 1.78 3.10 0.49
C ILE A 98 0.89 2.15 -0.33
N GLY A 99 0.40 1.07 0.27
CA GLY A 99 -0.47 0.12 -0.41
C GLY A 99 -0.84 -1.08 0.45
N VAL A 100 -0.30 -2.27 0.13
CA VAL A 100 -0.69 -3.54 0.77
C VAL A 100 -0.61 -3.45 2.30
N PHE A 101 0.45 -2.88 2.86
CA PHE A 101 0.57 -2.72 4.32
C PHE A 101 -0.56 -1.86 4.88
N GLU A 102 -0.73 -0.64 4.35
CA GLU A 102 -1.70 0.31 4.87
C GLU A 102 -3.13 -0.16 4.66
N PHE A 103 -3.50 -0.56 3.44
CA PHE A 103 -4.89 -0.84 3.10
C PHE A 103 -5.39 -2.14 3.73
N THR A 104 -4.55 -3.16 3.91
CA THR A 104 -4.95 -4.37 4.64
C THR A 104 -5.16 -4.08 6.13
N MET A 105 -4.30 -3.27 6.74
CA MET A 105 -4.46 -2.83 8.13
C MET A 105 -5.59 -1.81 8.31
N MET A 106 -5.95 -1.04 7.28
CA MET A 106 -7.11 -0.14 7.31
C MET A 106 -8.44 -0.87 7.13
N ARG A 107 -8.45 -1.94 6.32
CA ARG A 107 -9.64 -2.66 5.88
C ARG A 107 -9.68 -4.08 6.44
N THR A 108 -9.29 -4.27 7.71
CA THR A 108 -9.27 -5.61 8.33
C THR A 108 -10.62 -6.31 8.27
N ARG A 109 -11.75 -5.56 8.28
CA ARG A 109 -13.13 -6.07 8.06
C ARG A 109 -13.48 -7.30 8.93
N GLY A 110 -12.88 -7.41 10.12
CA GLY A 110 -13.03 -8.58 10.98
C GLY A 110 -12.45 -9.88 10.42
N GLN A 111 -11.69 -9.81 9.33
CA GLN A 111 -10.98 -10.93 8.72
C GLN A 111 -9.69 -11.27 9.49
N VAL A 112 -9.18 -12.45 9.13
CA VAL A 112 -8.45 -13.40 9.98
C VAL A 112 -7.13 -12.86 10.55
N GLU A 113 -7.14 -12.69 11.87
CA GLU A 113 -6.00 -12.45 12.77
C GLU A 113 -5.11 -11.25 12.45
N PRO A 114 -5.60 -10.02 12.69
CA PRO A 114 -4.77 -8.81 12.64
C PRO A 114 -3.49 -8.92 13.47
N ASP A 115 -3.50 -9.68 14.58
CA ASP A 115 -2.31 -9.99 15.39
C ASP A 115 -1.23 -10.75 14.60
N ALA A 116 -1.63 -11.70 13.76
CA ALA A 116 -0.69 -12.46 12.93
C ALA A 116 -0.13 -11.59 11.80
N TRP A 117 -0.97 -10.74 11.20
CA TRP A 117 -0.53 -9.78 10.17
C TRP A 117 0.43 -8.75 10.76
N ALA A 118 0.09 -8.15 11.89
CA ALA A 118 0.91 -7.17 12.60
C ALA A 118 2.30 -7.73 12.91
N ARG A 119 2.39 -8.98 13.39
CA ARG A 119 3.69 -9.63 13.63
C ARG A 119 4.52 -9.82 12.35
N LEU A 120 3.89 -10.22 11.25
CA LEU A 120 4.59 -10.39 9.97
C LEU A 120 5.05 -9.04 9.39
N PHE A 121 4.19 -8.02 9.43
CA PHE A 121 4.51 -6.68 8.98
C PHE A 121 5.63 -6.05 9.82
N SER A 122 5.54 -6.11 11.16
CA SER A 122 6.59 -5.65 12.07
C SER A 122 7.91 -6.34 11.77
N ALA A 123 7.93 -7.68 11.66
CA ALA A 123 9.17 -8.41 11.37
C ALA A 123 9.83 -7.95 10.06
N TYR A 124 9.04 -7.72 9.00
CA TYR A 124 9.59 -7.25 7.74
C TYR A 124 10.04 -5.77 7.78
N LEU A 125 9.23 -4.89 8.38
CA LEU A 125 9.55 -3.46 8.48
C LEU A 125 10.76 -3.22 9.40
N ASP A 126 10.80 -3.87 10.56
CA ASP A 126 11.86 -3.73 11.57
C ASP A 126 13.18 -4.38 11.13
N SER A 127 13.16 -5.28 10.13
CA SER A 127 14.39 -5.83 9.53
C SER A 127 15.27 -4.76 8.87
N GLY A 128 14.71 -3.59 8.55
CA GLY A 128 15.42 -2.49 7.92
C GLY A 128 15.61 -2.63 6.41
N VAL A 129 15.31 -3.79 5.81
CA VAL A 129 15.58 -4.03 4.37
C VAL A 129 14.76 -3.11 3.46
N LEU A 130 13.50 -2.84 3.82
CA LEU A 130 12.63 -1.93 3.09
C LEU A 130 13.21 -0.51 3.10
N TYR A 131 13.60 -0.02 4.27
CA TYR A 131 14.18 1.32 4.42
C TYR A 131 15.54 1.42 3.73
N GLY A 132 16.38 0.39 3.83
CA GLY A 132 17.68 0.35 3.14
C GLY A 132 17.54 0.45 1.61
N ALA A 133 16.45 -0.07 1.04
CA ALA A 133 16.18 -0.01 -0.40
C ALA A 133 15.48 1.29 -0.86
N ASN A 134 14.84 2.04 0.04
CA ASN A 134 13.97 3.16 -0.32
C ASN A 134 14.29 4.50 0.38
N ALA A 135 15.20 4.54 1.34
CA ALA A 135 15.50 5.72 2.16
C ALA A 135 17.02 5.95 2.28
N HIS A 136 17.76 5.75 1.19
CA HIS A 136 19.20 5.98 1.10
C HIS A 136 19.52 7.30 0.38
N GLU A 137 20.70 7.86 0.64
CA GLU A 137 21.13 9.18 0.15
C GLU A 137 21.10 9.35 -1.38
N HIS A 138 21.24 8.26 -2.13
CA HIS A 138 21.26 8.28 -3.60
C HIS A 138 19.89 8.02 -4.26
N ILE A 139 18.79 8.04 -3.52
CA ILE A 139 17.48 7.78 -4.11
C ILE A 139 17.02 8.98 -4.94
N ALA A 140 16.67 8.74 -6.21
CA ALA A 140 16.23 9.81 -7.10
C ALA A 140 14.83 10.35 -6.73
N VAL A 141 13.93 9.45 -6.33
CA VAL A 141 12.54 9.79 -5.94
C VAL A 141 12.20 9.02 -4.65
N PRO A 142 12.24 9.66 -3.48
CA PRO A 142 11.87 9.01 -2.23
C PRO A 142 10.35 8.76 -2.15
N PRO A 143 9.90 7.71 -1.45
CA PRO A 143 8.48 7.40 -1.29
C PRO A 143 7.73 8.41 -0.41
N MET A 144 8.46 9.16 0.42
CA MET A 144 7.93 10.21 1.28
C MET A 144 8.69 11.50 1.05
N ARG A 145 8.02 12.63 1.26
CA ARG A 145 8.62 13.96 1.21
C ARG A 145 8.55 14.65 2.57
N THR A 146 9.58 15.41 2.89
CA THR A 146 9.61 16.26 4.09
C THR A 146 8.90 17.57 3.80
N LEU A 147 8.01 17.98 4.71
CA LEU A 147 7.36 19.30 4.67
C LEU A 147 7.85 20.16 5.83
N PRO A 148 8.09 21.47 5.63
CA PRO A 148 8.47 22.37 6.70
C PRO A 148 7.33 22.58 7.68
N HIS A 149 7.66 22.64 8.97
CA HIS A 149 6.73 23.10 9.98
C HIS A 149 6.65 24.64 9.92
N GLU A 150 5.61 25.17 9.27
CA GLU A 150 5.49 26.60 8.93
C GLU A 150 5.69 27.52 10.14
N ALA A 151 5.21 27.16 11.33
CA ALA A 151 5.35 27.99 12.54
C ALA A 151 6.77 28.05 13.12
N SER A 152 7.70 27.19 12.67
CA SER A 152 9.12 27.24 13.05
C SER A 152 9.98 28.12 12.14
N LEU A 153 9.41 28.63 11.05
CA LEU A 153 10.15 29.43 10.08
C LEU A 153 10.26 30.88 10.54
N ASN A 154 11.45 31.46 10.42
CA ASN A 154 11.64 32.89 10.64
C ASN A 154 11.04 33.68 9.47
N PRO A 155 10.06 34.56 9.70
CA PRO A 155 9.48 35.38 8.64
C PRO A 155 10.57 36.18 7.90
N GLY A 156 10.55 36.16 6.57
CA GLY A 156 11.44 36.95 5.72
C GLY A 156 12.81 36.36 5.43
N VAL A 157 13.18 35.19 5.99
CA VAL A 157 14.45 34.52 5.71
C VAL A 157 14.36 33.56 4.52
N CYS A 158 13.23 32.87 4.37
CA CYS A 158 12.99 31.90 3.32
C CYS A 158 11.49 31.91 2.96
N GLU A 159 11.19 31.91 1.66
CA GLU A 159 9.84 31.74 1.16
C GLU A 159 9.61 30.25 0.84
N VAL A 160 8.59 29.66 1.47
CA VAL A 160 8.13 28.31 1.14
C VAL A 160 6.98 28.43 0.16
N LEU A 161 7.13 27.84 -1.03
CA LEU A 161 6.09 27.84 -2.05
C LEU A 161 4.93 26.92 -1.65
N ASP A 162 3.73 27.21 -2.15
CA ASP A 162 2.52 26.43 -1.85
C ASP A 162 2.62 24.94 -2.22
N PHE A 163 3.56 24.58 -3.11
CA PHE A 163 3.88 23.20 -3.41
C PHE A 163 4.47 22.42 -2.23
N ASP A 164 5.12 23.10 -1.28
CA ASP A 164 5.76 22.52 -0.09
C ASP A 164 5.07 22.95 1.22
N ARG A 165 4.05 23.81 1.18
CA ARG A 165 3.29 24.21 2.37
C ARG A 165 2.16 23.23 2.69
N ALA A 166 2.23 22.59 3.86
CA ALA A 166 1.18 21.67 4.32
C ALA A 166 -0.20 22.36 4.41
N SER A 167 -0.26 23.61 4.90
CA SER A 167 -1.52 24.37 4.96
C SER A 167 -2.14 24.62 3.59
N ALA A 168 -1.34 24.98 2.58
CA ALA A 168 -1.80 25.17 1.20
C ALA A 168 -2.25 23.84 0.55
N MET A 169 -1.59 22.72 0.87
CA MET A 169 -2.01 21.39 0.44
C MET A 169 -3.37 21.00 0.98
N ILE A 170 -3.63 21.29 2.25
CA ILE A 170 -4.92 21.03 2.87
C ILE A 170 -5.97 21.95 2.23
N ALA A 171 -5.70 23.26 2.15
CA ALA A 171 -6.66 24.26 1.68
C ALA A 171 -7.14 24.05 0.23
N ARG A 172 -6.29 23.51 -0.66
CA ARG A 172 -6.67 23.27 -2.07
C ARG A 172 -7.54 22.03 -2.30
N ASN A 173 -7.64 21.12 -1.34
CA ASN A 173 -8.45 19.91 -1.46
C ASN A 173 -9.84 20.15 -0.90
N THR A 174 -10.86 19.58 -1.55
CA THR A 174 -12.26 19.65 -1.12
C THR A 174 -12.81 18.32 -0.60
N VAL A 175 -12.13 17.21 -0.92
CA VAL A 175 -12.50 15.86 -0.51
C VAL A 175 -11.47 15.34 0.48
N PHE A 176 -11.96 14.82 1.60
CA PHE A 176 -11.17 14.28 2.70
C PHE A 176 -11.77 12.96 3.17
N ALA A 177 -10.92 12.00 3.49
CA ALA A 177 -11.33 10.72 4.06
C ALA A 177 -10.51 10.44 5.33
N MET A 178 -11.18 9.85 6.32
CA MET A 178 -10.57 9.41 7.57
C MET A 178 -10.66 7.89 7.67
N GLY A 179 -9.52 7.24 7.89
CA GLY A 179 -9.41 5.80 8.09
C GLY A 179 -8.62 5.44 9.34
N ALA A 180 -8.61 4.16 9.69
CA ALA A 180 -7.76 3.64 10.74
C ALA A 180 -6.28 3.87 10.40
N CYS A 181 -5.49 4.36 11.35
CA CYS A 181 -4.04 4.49 11.18
C CYS A 181 -3.40 3.11 11.19
N SER A 182 -3.05 2.61 10.01
CA SER A 182 -2.44 1.29 9.79
C SER A 182 -1.27 1.02 10.73
N CYS A 183 -0.32 1.96 10.86
CA CYS A 183 0.83 1.81 11.74
C CYS A 183 0.41 1.71 13.22
N ARG A 184 -0.52 2.55 13.68
CA ARG A 184 -0.99 2.50 15.08
C ARG A 184 -1.88 1.29 15.33
N HIS A 185 -2.56 0.79 14.31
CA HIS A 185 -3.37 -0.42 14.35
C HIS A 185 -2.47 -1.66 14.41
N GLU A 186 -1.39 -1.70 13.65
CA GLU A 186 -0.33 -2.71 13.77
C GLU A 186 0.26 -2.73 15.19
N LYS A 187 0.66 -1.57 15.71
CA LYS A 187 1.13 -1.44 17.10
C LYS A 187 0.08 -1.81 18.15
N LEU A 188 -1.21 -1.61 17.89
CA LEU A 188 -2.27 -2.09 18.79
C LEU A 188 -2.26 -3.63 18.88
N HIS A 189 -2.17 -4.30 17.75
CA HIS A 189 -2.15 -5.77 17.64
C HIS A 189 -0.84 -6.40 18.15
N LEU A 190 0.22 -5.62 18.29
CA LEU A 190 1.46 -6.00 18.96
C LEU A 190 1.45 -5.74 20.48
N GLY A 191 0.43 -5.04 21.00
CA GLY A 191 0.39 -4.59 22.39
C GLY A 191 1.33 -3.42 22.69
N GLU A 192 1.80 -2.70 21.66
CA GLU A 192 2.76 -1.60 21.75
C GLU A 192 2.08 -0.21 21.70
N LYS A 193 0.80 -0.13 21.34
CA LYS A 193 0.04 1.14 21.36
C LYS A 193 -0.22 1.58 22.81
N THR A 194 0.44 2.64 23.23
CA THR A 194 0.32 3.20 24.59
C THR A 194 -0.52 4.49 24.70
N CYS A 195 -0.93 5.08 23.57
CA CYS A 195 -1.67 6.35 23.57
C CYS A 195 -3.19 6.17 23.53
N ASP A 196 -3.94 7.12 24.10
CA ASP A 196 -5.42 7.12 24.13
C ASP A 196 -6.06 7.74 22.89
N ILE A 197 -5.26 8.15 21.90
CA ILE A 197 -5.79 8.72 20.65
C ILE A 197 -6.60 7.63 19.90
N PRO A 198 -7.76 7.95 19.32
CA PRO A 198 -8.52 7.02 18.46
C PRO A 198 -7.68 6.48 17.30
N LEU A 199 -8.05 5.35 16.70
CA LEU A 199 -7.32 4.82 15.55
C LEU A 199 -7.68 5.56 14.25
N GLU A 200 -8.88 6.12 14.18
CA GLU A 200 -9.48 6.80 13.03
C GLU A 200 -8.87 8.20 12.80
N THR A 201 -7.55 8.24 12.58
CA THR A 201 -6.78 9.48 12.42
C THR A 201 -5.93 9.51 11.16
N CYS A 202 -5.96 8.48 10.32
CA CYS A 202 -5.24 8.50 9.05
C CYS A 202 -6.05 9.29 8.03
N ALA A 203 -5.49 10.39 7.53
CA ALA A 203 -6.18 11.32 6.66
C ALA A 203 -5.67 11.20 5.23
N SER A 204 -6.61 11.06 4.29
CA SER A 204 -6.37 11.16 2.84
C SER A 204 -7.08 12.40 2.29
N MET A 205 -6.57 12.94 1.18
CA MET A 205 -7.08 14.17 0.56
C MET A 205 -7.13 14.04 -0.96
N GLY A 206 -8.10 14.71 -1.60
CA GLY A 206 -8.24 14.75 -3.06
C GLY A 206 -8.51 13.36 -3.65
N GLY A 207 -7.88 13.02 -4.78
CA GLY A 207 -8.08 11.72 -5.42
C GLY A 207 -7.72 10.50 -4.54
N ALA A 208 -6.84 10.68 -3.55
CA ALA A 208 -6.55 9.61 -2.58
C ALA A 208 -7.66 9.41 -1.54
N ALA A 209 -8.54 10.40 -1.36
CA ALA A 209 -9.72 10.30 -0.48
C ALA A 209 -10.94 9.71 -1.20
N GLU A 210 -10.93 9.69 -2.54
CA GLU A 210 -11.98 9.06 -3.36
C GLU A 210 -11.77 7.55 -3.54
N TYR A 211 -10.61 7.04 -3.08
CA TYR A 211 -10.22 5.63 -3.04
C TYR A 211 -10.56 4.98 -1.68
#